data_AF-A0A1I4A3G5-F1
#
_entry.id   AF-A0A1I4A3G5-F1
#
_cell.length_a   1.000
_cell.length_b   1.000
_cell.length_c   1.000
_cell.angle_alpha   90.00
_cell.angle_beta   90.00
_cell.angle_gamma   90.00
#
_symmetry.space_group_name_H-M   'P 1'
#
loop_
_entity.id
_entity.type
_entity.pdbx_description
1 polymer ?
#
loop_
_entity_poly.entity_id
_entity_poly.type
_entity_poly.pdbx_seq_one_letter_code
_entity_poly.pdbx_strand_id
1 'polypeptide(L)'
;MSRDQNKKGTPSGRFAATLPIEGREDAKAATAASQRSEAVKRRARSLRQNLTGPEAKLWSHLKRIKTIDTHFRKQVPIGPYIADFACLRSRLVIEVDGDQHGWETAKRRDNHRTRFLQSQGFTVVRFWNHEVLREIESVLETIYARLHGGVSAAPLPASKKRYAGRIAPSSPSMGEVPSASEAEGVTNLSQTVPGIGI
;
A
#
# COMPACT_ATOMS: atom_id res chain seq x y z
N MET A 1 75.24 53.81 42.58
CA MET A 1 74.71 54.40 41.33
C MET A 1 74.92 53.34 40.24
N SER A 2 73.97 52.46 39.98
CA SER A 2 72.76 52.64 39.15
C SER A 2 72.94 52.06 37.75
N ARG A 3 72.08 51.05 37.44
CA ARG A 3 71.63 50.55 36.11
C ARG A 3 72.69 49.71 35.36
N ASP A 4 72.36 48.63 34.66
CA ASP A 4 71.15 48.39 33.89
C ASP A 4 70.84 46.89 33.69
N GLN A 5 69.56 46.61 33.49
CA GLN A 5 68.91 45.30 33.48
C GLN A 5 69.11 44.53 32.16
N ASN A 6 69.35 43.23 32.29
CA ASN A 6 69.38 42.27 31.19
C ASN A 6 67.98 42.05 30.61
N LYS A 7 67.78 42.38 29.33
CA LYS A 7 66.52 42.24 28.59
C LYS A 7 66.17 40.76 28.35
N LYS A 8 65.02 40.32 28.88
CA LYS A 8 64.38 39.05 28.53
C LYS A 8 63.81 39.14 27.11
N GLY A 9 64.23 38.23 26.23
CA GLY A 9 63.61 38.02 24.93
C GLY A 9 62.32 37.22 25.06
N THR A 10 61.24 37.73 24.48
CA THR A 10 60.00 37.00 24.25
C THR A 10 59.85 36.82 22.75
N PRO A 11 59.82 35.60 22.18
CA PRO A 11 59.39 35.44 20.80
C PRO A 11 57.86 35.49 20.74
N SER A 12 57.43 36.42 19.91
CA SER A 12 56.10 36.69 19.41
C SER A 12 55.40 35.47 18.80
N GLY A 13 54.08 35.40 18.98
CA GLY A 13 53.16 34.99 17.92
C GLY A 13 53.04 33.51 17.61
N ARG A 14 52.30 32.75 18.44
CA ARG A 14 51.55 31.60 17.92
C ARG A 14 50.37 32.13 17.12
N PHE A 15 50.51 32.18 15.81
CA PHE A 15 49.36 32.31 14.90
C PHE A 15 48.48 31.08 15.14
N ALA A 16 47.32 31.29 15.78
CA ALA A 16 46.26 30.31 15.78
C ALA A 16 45.83 30.13 14.32
N ALA A 17 46.19 29.00 13.71
CA ALA A 17 45.69 28.62 12.41
C ALA A 17 44.16 28.50 12.51
N THR A 18 43.45 29.56 12.12
CA THR A 18 42.02 29.53 11.90
C THR A 18 41.77 28.58 10.73
N LEU A 19 41.29 27.38 11.03
CA LEU A 19 40.87 26.41 10.02
C LEU A 19 39.77 27.04 9.12
N PRO A 20 39.73 26.70 7.82
CA PRO A 20 38.75 27.25 6.89
C PRO A 20 37.32 26.96 7.35
N ILE A 21 36.48 27.99 7.34
CA ILE A 21 35.10 27.99 7.87
C ILE A 21 34.17 27.09 7.01
N GLU A 22 34.53 26.82 5.75
CA GLU A 22 33.70 26.14 4.75
C GLU A 22 33.40 24.66 5.04
N GLY A 23 34.15 23.95 5.89
CA GLY A 23 33.94 22.51 6.15
C GLY A 23 33.04 22.17 7.37
N ARG A 24 32.62 23.16 8.16
CA ARG A 24 31.93 22.93 9.45
C ARG A 24 30.42 22.72 9.28
N GLU A 25 29.85 23.23 8.21
CA GLU A 25 28.41 23.12 7.92
C GLU A 25 28.05 21.76 7.31
N ASP A 26 28.90 21.24 6.43
CA ASP A 26 28.74 19.90 5.83
C ASP A 26 28.78 18.78 6.88
N ALA A 27 29.70 18.88 7.85
CA ALA A 27 29.80 17.92 8.94
C ALA A 27 28.56 17.94 9.86
N LYS A 28 27.97 19.12 10.10
CA LYS A 28 26.72 19.26 10.87
C LYS A 28 25.54 18.69 10.10
N ALA A 29 25.44 18.96 8.80
CA ALA A 29 24.36 18.45 7.95
C ALA A 29 24.41 16.91 7.85
N ALA A 30 25.60 16.33 7.69
CA ALA A 30 25.81 14.88 7.67
C ALA A 30 25.39 14.21 9.00
N THR A 31 25.76 14.83 10.12
CA THR A 31 25.38 14.35 11.46
C THR A 31 23.85 14.37 11.65
N ALA A 32 23.19 15.46 11.26
CA ALA A 32 21.74 15.59 11.34
C ALA A 32 20.99 14.61 10.40
N ALA A 33 21.54 14.30 9.23
CA ALA A 33 20.99 13.29 8.32
C ALA A 33 21.10 11.87 8.91
N SER A 34 22.25 11.53 9.50
CA SER A 34 22.46 10.25 10.19
C SER A 34 21.47 10.07 11.34
N GLN A 35 21.33 11.07 12.21
CA GLN A 35 20.40 11.04 13.34
C GLN A 35 18.93 10.87 12.90
N ARG A 36 18.51 11.57 11.84
CA ARG A 36 17.17 11.40 11.25
C ARG A 36 16.96 9.99 10.74
N SER A 37 17.94 9.42 10.04
CA SER A 37 17.85 8.05 9.53
C SER A 37 17.67 7.03 10.66
N GLU A 38 18.36 7.21 11.78
CA GLU A 38 18.22 6.34 12.94
C GLU A 38 16.86 6.52 13.64
N ALA A 39 16.35 7.74 13.73
CA ALA A 39 15.01 8.00 14.26
C ALA A 39 13.92 7.31 13.41
N VAL A 40 14.03 7.37 12.08
CA VAL A 40 13.10 6.70 11.16
C VAL A 40 13.19 5.18 11.32
N LYS A 41 14.41 4.61 11.41
CA LYS A 41 14.59 3.17 11.66
C LYS A 41 13.99 2.73 12.99
N ARG A 42 14.18 3.50 14.06
CA ARG A 42 13.56 3.22 15.38
C ARG A 42 12.04 3.22 15.29
N ARG A 43 11.46 4.25 14.66
CA ARG A 43 10.01 4.35 14.46
C ARG A 43 9.48 3.16 13.65
N ALA A 44 10.15 2.78 12.58
CA ALA A 44 9.78 1.62 11.79
C ALA A 44 9.80 0.32 12.62
N ARG A 45 10.79 0.12 13.50
CA ARG A 45 10.82 -1.04 14.41
C ARG A 45 9.59 -1.07 15.32
N SER A 46 9.21 0.07 15.90
CA SER A 46 8.03 0.17 16.75
C SER A 46 6.73 -0.12 15.97
N LEU A 47 6.58 0.42 14.77
CA LEU A 47 5.41 0.17 13.92
C LEU A 47 5.28 -1.30 13.50
N ARG A 48 6.40 -2.00 13.26
CA ARG A 48 6.36 -3.45 12.96
C ARG A 48 5.78 -4.28 14.10
N GLN A 49 5.92 -3.82 15.33
CA GLN A 49 5.40 -4.50 16.53
C GLN A 49 3.93 -4.14 16.78
N ASN A 50 3.45 -2.99 16.29
CA ASN A 50 2.13 -2.43 16.56
C ASN A 50 1.36 -2.18 15.26
N LEU A 51 1.10 -3.24 14.50
CA LEU A 51 0.29 -3.16 13.28
C LEU A 51 -1.16 -2.83 13.64
N THR A 52 -1.81 -1.98 12.84
CA THR A 52 -3.25 -1.77 12.94
C THR A 52 -4.03 -3.02 12.48
N GLY A 53 -5.31 -3.14 12.85
CA GLY A 53 -6.14 -4.28 12.43
C GLY A 53 -6.18 -4.49 10.90
N PRO A 54 -6.44 -3.45 10.09
CA PRO A 54 -6.37 -3.53 8.63
C PRO A 54 -4.98 -3.95 8.12
N GLU A 55 -3.91 -3.34 8.64
CA GLU A 55 -2.54 -3.69 8.26
C GLU A 55 -2.19 -5.15 8.60
N ALA A 56 -2.57 -5.63 9.79
CA ALA A 56 -2.35 -7.00 10.21
C ALA A 56 -3.08 -8.00 9.30
N LYS A 57 -4.34 -7.69 8.93
CA LYS A 57 -5.11 -8.48 7.97
C LYS A 57 -4.38 -8.54 6.63
N LEU A 58 -4.05 -7.40 6.03
CA LEU A 58 -3.35 -7.34 4.74
C LEU A 58 -2.00 -8.07 4.79
N TRP A 59 -1.23 -7.87 5.86
CA TRP A 59 0.07 -8.53 6.07
C TRP A 59 -0.04 -10.06 6.05
N SER A 60 -1.11 -10.61 6.65
CA SER A 60 -1.33 -12.06 6.69
C SER A 60 -1.47 -12.69 5.29
N HIS A 61 -1.97 -11.92 4.32
CA HIS A 61 -2.07 -12.31 2.92
C HIS A 61 -0.78 -12.01 2.15
N LEU A 62 -0.23 -10.80 2.28
CA LEU A 62 0.99 -10.37 1.57
C LEU A 62 2.17 -11.31 1.80
N LYS A 63 2.36 -11.80 3.04
CA LYS A 63 3.46 -12.72 3.38
C LYS A 63 3.33 -14.10 2.71
N ARG A 64 2.14 -14.45 2.19
CA ARG A 64 1.85 -15.72 1.51
C ARG A 64 1.98 -15.61 -0.01
N ILE A 65 2.04 -14.38 -0.54
CA ILE A 65 2.22 -14.15 -1.97
C ILE A 65 3.61 -14.64 -2.36
N LYS A 66 3.66 -15.63 -3.25
CA LYS A 66 4.92 -16.11 -3.83
C LYS A 66 5.33 -15.18 -4.95
N THR A 67 6.39 -14.42 -4.72
CA THR A 67 7.03 -13.59 -5.74
C THR A 67 8.42 -14.15 -6.04
N ILE A 68 8.79 -14.23 -7.32
CA ILE A 68 10.10 -14.73 -7.74
C ILE A 68 11.17 -13.73 -7.27
N ASP A 69 12.13 -14.23 -6.49
CA ASP A 69 13.27 -13.50 -5.92
C ASP A 69 12.93 -12.20 -5.17
N THR A 70 11.72 -12.08 -4.64
CA THR A 70 11.32 -10.94 -3.81
C THR A 70 10.25 -11.32 -2.81
N HIS A 71 9.92 -10.39 -1.92
CA HIS A 71 8.88 -10.53 -0.91
C HIS A 71 8.42 -9.16 -0.44
N PHE A 72 7.24 -9.11 0.15
CA PHE A 72 6.76 -7.91 0.84
C PHE A 72 7.41 -7.76 2.21
N ARG A 73 7.72 -6.52 2.56
CA ARG A 73 8.20 -6.11 3.88
C ARG A 73 7.21 -5.12 4.45
N LYS A 74 7.00 -5.16 5.77
CA LYS A 74 6.16 -4.20 6.50
C LYS A 74 6.97 -3.06 7.11
N GLN A 75 6.38 -1.87 7.14
CA GLN A 75 6.87 -0.66 7.80
C GLN A 75 8.31 -0.37 7.37
N VAL A 76 8.50 -0.07 6.08
CA VAL A 76 9.79 0.01 5.39
C VAL A 76 10.26 1.46 5.32
N PRO A 77 11.40 1.81 5.94
CA PRO A 77 12.04 3.12 5.75
C PRO A 77 12.45 3.32 4.30
N ILE A 78 11.97 4.41 3.69
CA ILE A 78 12.37 4.88 2.35
C ILE A 78 12.66 6.38 2.48
N GLY A 79 13.95 6.71 2.58
CA GLY A 79 14.40 8.08 2.87
C GLY A 79 13.82 8.60 4.21
N PRO A 80 13.15 9.76 4.22
CA PRO A 80 12.56 10.32 5.43
C PRO A 80 11.20 9.71 5.81
N TYR A 81 10.64 8.81 4.98
CA TYR A 81 9.31 8.24 5.16
C TYR A 81 9.36 6.75 5.54
N ILE A 82 8.24 6.25 6.07
CA ILE A 82 8.03 4.84 6.35
C ILE A 82 6.78 4.43 5.60
N ALA A 83 6.92 3.48 4.67
CA ALA A 83 5.80 2.89 3.93
C ALA A 83 5.21 1.70 4.70
N ASP A 84 3.89 1.56 4.73
CA ASP A 84 3.24 0.46 5.47
C ASP A 84 3.66 -0.92 4.95
N PHE A 85 3.70 -1.08 3.62
CA PHE A 85 4.30 -2.25 2.98
C PHE A 85 5.08 -1.87 1.73
N ALA A 86 6.15 -2.63 1.44
CA ALA A 86 6.87 -2.48 0.18
C ALA A 86 7.43 -3.82 -0.33
N CYS A 87 7.38 -4.00 -1.65
CA CYS A 87 8.16 -4.97 -2.39
C CYS A 87 9.29 -4.23 -3.11
N LEU A 88 10.51 -4.32 -2.58
CA LEU A 88 11.63 -3.49 -3.03
C LEU A 88 12.10 -3.82 -4.45
N ARG A 89 12.09 -5.10 -4.83
CA ARG A 89 12.53 -5.53 -6.18
C ARG A 89 11.52 -5.10 -7.24
N SER A 90 10.23 -5.30 -6.98
CA SER A 90 9.15 -4.88 -7.88
C SER A 90 8.84 -3.37 -7.80
N ARG A 91 9.56 -2.62 -6.95
CA ARG A 91 9.34 -1.19 -6.72
C ARG A 91 7.88 -0.84 -6.46
N LEU A 92 7.20 -1.63 -5.62
CA LEU A 92 5.80 -1.41 -5.24
C LEU A 92 5.72 -1.03 -3.77
N VAL A 93 5.05 0.08 -3.48
CA VAL A 93 4.67 0.54 -2.14
C VAL A 93 3.16 0.44 -1.99
N ILE A 94 2.71 -0.08 -0.86
CA ILE A 94 1.30 -0.16 -0.48
C ILE A 94 1.14 0.59 0.84
N GLU A 95 0.18 1.52 0.87
CA GLU A 95 -0.20 2.28 2.07
C GLU A 95 -1.65 1.96 2.43
N VAL A 96 -1.93 1.87 3.73
CA VAL A 96 -3.27 1.61 4.25
C VAL A 96 -3.74 2.87 4.98
N ASP A 97 -4.62 3.64 4.34
CA ASP A 97 -5.06 4.93 4.85
C ASP A 97 -6.35 4.80 5.68
N GLY A 98 -6.37 5.52 6.80
CA GLY A 98 -7.46 5.50 7.77
C GLY A 98 -8.32 6.75 7.80
N ASP A 99 -7.95 7.84 7.13
CA ASP A 99 -8.59 9.13 7.35
C ASP A 99 -9.29 9.70 6.10
N GLN A 100 -10.62 9.81 6.15
CA GLN A 100 -11.42 10.50 5.13
C GLN A 100 -11.48 12.02 5.33
N HIS A 101 -10.96 12.57 6.44
CA HIS A 101 -11.36 13.90 6.91
C HIS A 101 -10.29 15.00 6.83
N GLY A 102 -9.16 14.76 6.17
CA GLY A 102 -8.04 15.72 6.09
C GLY A 102 -7.73 16.29 4.69
N TRP A 103 -8.70 16.47 3.80
CA TRP A 103 -8.48 16.59 2.35
C TRP A 103 -7.56 17.74 1.86
N GLU A 104 -7.39 18.83 2.60
CA GLU A 104 -6.62 19.99 2.10
C GLU A 104 -5.17 20.00 2.60
N THR A 105 -4.97 19.83 3.91
CA THR A 105 -3.65 19.84 4.55
C THR A 105 -2.92 18.50 4.40
N ALA A 106 -3.65 17.38 4.36
CA ALA A 106 -3.06 16.08 4.04
C ALA A 106 -2.57 16.05 2.59
N LYS A 107 -3.32 16.61 1.63
CA LYS A 107 -3.02 16.56 0.19
C LYS A 107 -1.69 17.22 -0.21
N ARG A 108 -1.30 18.35 0.40
CA ARG A 108 0.02 18.97 0.12
C ARG A 108 1.18 18.14 0.67
N ARG A 109 1.05 17.63 1.91
CA ARG A 109 2.05 16.76 2.54
C ARG A 109 2.13 15.41 1.80
N ASP A 110 0.99 14.92 1.33
CA ASP A 110 0.84 13.67 0.60
C ASP A 110 1.42 13.75 -0.81
N ASN A 111 1.30 14.91 -1.48
CA ASN A 111 1.94 15.14 -2.77
C ASN A 111 3.47 15.08 -2.68
N HIS A 112 4.09 15.66 -1.64
CA HIS A 112 5.54 15.58 -1.47
C HIS A 112 6.02 14.16 -1.19
N ARG A 113 5.32 13.44 -0.30
CA ARG A 113 5.62 12.03 0.01
C ARG A 113 5.52 11.17 -1.25
N THR A 114 4.40 11.28 -1.97
CA THR A 114 4.15 10.47 -3.18
C THR A 114 5.18 10.79 -4.26
N ARG A 115 5.48 12.07 -4.52
CA ARG A 115 6.51 12.49 -5.47
C ARG A 115 7.90 11.96 -5.10
N PHE A 116 8.26 12.01 -3.81
CA PHE A 116 9.53 11.47 -3.36
C PHE A 116 9.61 9.96 -3.61
N LEU A 117 8.58 9.19 -3.23
CA LEU A 117 8.57 7.74 -3.45
C LEU A 117 8.62 7.39 -4.94
N GLN A 118 7.88 8.13 -5.77
CA GLN A 118 7.93 8.00 -7.23
C GLN A 118 9.31 8.35 -7.79
N SER A 119 9.98 9.39 -7.28
CA SER A 119 11.34 9.73 -7.70
C SER A 119 12.38 8.68 -7.29
N GLN A 120 12.08 7.87 -6.27
CA GLN A 120 12.84 6.66 -5.92
C GLN A 120 12.47 5.44 -6.79
N GLY A 121 11.63 5.63 -7.81
CA GLY A 121 11.19 4.61 -8.76
C GLY A 121 10.04 3.72 -8.26
N PHE A 122 9.40 4.06 -7.13
CA PHE A 122 8.30 3.28 -6.60
C PHE A 122 6.95 3.65 -7.23
N THR A 123 6.17 2.62 -7.55
CA THR A 123 4.72 2.75 -7.72
C THR A 123 4.06 2.72 -6.35
N VAL A 124 3.20 3.70 -6.05
CA VAL A 124 2.48 3.79 -4.77
C VAL A 124 1.01 3.47 -5.00
N VAL A 125 0.47 2.52 -4.26
CA VAL A 125 -0.96 2.17 -4.24
C VAL A 125 -1.48 2.35 -2.83
N ARG A 126 -2.69 2.91 -2.71
CA ARG A 126 -3.33 3.18 -1.42
C ARG A 126 -4.66 2.46 -1.34
N PHE A 127 -4.92 1.89 -0.18
CA PHE A 127 -6.19 1.26 0.14
C PHE A 127 -6.78 1.90 1.38
N TRP A 128 -8.09 2.05 1.40
CA TRP A 128 -8.80 2.49 2.58
C TRP A 128 -8.90 1.35 3.59
N ASN A 129 -8.91 1.68 4.88
CA ASN A 129 -9.15 0.70 5.94
C ASN A 129 -10.37 -0.19 5.68
N HIS A 130 -11.48 0.38 5.19
CA HIS A 130 -12.69 -0.39 4.92
C HIS A 130 -12.53 -1.35 3.73
N GLU A 131 -11.77 -0.98 2.69
CA GLU A 131 -11.47 -1.87 1.56
C GLU A 131 -10.65 -3.07 2.04
N VAL A 132 -9.63 -2.83 2.86
CA VAL A 132 -8.81 -3.92 3.41
C VAL A 132 -9.63 -4.82 4.34
N LEU A 133 -10.51 -4.24 5.15
CA LEU A 133 -11.32 -4.99 6.10
C LEU A 133 -12.46 -5.77 5.44
N ARG A 134 -13.11 -5.22 4.42
CA ARG A 134 -14.34 -5.79 3.83
C ARG A 134 -14.11 -6.43 2.46
N GLU A 135 -13.22 -5.87 1.65
CA GLU A 135 -13.03 -6.21 0.22
C GLU A 135 -11.60 -6.75 -0.05
N ILE A 136 -11.08 -7.59 0.84
CA ILE A 136 -9.66 -8.02 0.81
C ILE A 136 -9.28 -8.71 -0.51
N GLU A 137 -10.19 -9.45 -1.14
CA GLU A 137 -9.93 -10.12 -2.42
C GLU A 137 -9.67 -9.11 -3.55
N SER A 138 -10.45 -8.02 -3.62
CA SER A 138 -10.25 -6.96 -4.62
C SER A 138 -8.94 -6.19 -4.39
N VAL A 139 -8.58 -5.97 -3.12
CA VAL A 139 -7.28 -5.40 -2.74
C VAL A 139 -6.13 -6.29 -3.24
N LEU A 140 -6.22 -7.60 -3.01
CA LEU A 140 -5.19 -8.55 -3.46
C LEU A 140 -5.10 -8.64 -4.97
N GLU A 141 -6.24 -8.70 -5.68
CA GLU A 141 -6.28 -8.68 -7.15
C GLU A 141 -5.56 -7.44 -7.71
N THR A 142 -5.83 -6.27 -7.13
CA THR A 142 -5.14 -5.03 -7.50
C THR A 142 -3.63 -5.14 -7.27
N ILE A 143 -3.20 -5.69 -6.14
CA ILE A 143 -1.77 -5.88 -5.83
C ILE A 143 -1.12 -6.84 -6.83
N TYR A 144 -1.77 -7.97 -7.14
CA TYR A 144 -1.28 -8.92 -8.13
C TYR A 144 -1.16 -8.30 -9.53
N ALA A 145 -2.19 -7.56 -9.96
CA ALA A 145 -2.13 -6.84 -11.23
C ALA A 145 -0.95 -5.86 -11.29
N ARG A 146 -0.60 -5.20 -10.17
CA ARG A 146 0.54 -4.29 -10.10
C ARG A 146 1.90 -4.99 -10.05
N LEU A 147 1.96 -6.20 -9.49
CA LEU A 147 3.18 -7.02 -9.48
C LEU A 147 3.51 -7.60 -10.85
N HIS A 148 2.50 -7.98 -11.63
CA HIS A 148 2.68 -8.73 -12.88
C HIS A 148 2.35 -7.95 -14.16
N GLY A 149 1.62 -6.83 -14.06
CA GLY A 149 1.08 -6.11 -15.21
C GLY A 149 2.01 -5.09 -15.89
N GLY A 150 3.21 -4.84 -15.36
CA GLY A 150 4.23 -4.00 -16.01
C GLY A 150 3.90 -2.49 -16.08
N VAL A 151 4.87 -1.67 -15.64
CA VAL A 151 5.09 -0.23 -15.92
C VAL A 151 3.89 0.68 -16.28
N SER A 152 3.67 1.64 -15.37
CA SER A 152 2.86 2.85 -15.54
C SER A 152 1.36 2.63 -15.70
N ALA A 153 0.68 2.43 -14.57
CA ALA A 153 -0.68 2.94 -14.46
C ALA A 153 -0.70 3.95 -13.31
N ALA A 154 -1.09 5.18 -13.63
CA ALA A 154 -1.43 6.20 -12.66
C ALA A 154 -2.30 5.63 -11.52
N PRO A 155 -2.28 6.23 -10.32
CA PRO A 155 -3.18 5.83 -9.25
C PRO A 155 -4.61 5.90 -9.79
N LEU A 156 -5.30 4.77 -9.80
CA LEU A 156 -6.72 4.75 -10.11
C LEU A 156 -7.39 5.65 -9.06
N PRO A 157 -8.23 6.62 -9.46
CA PRO A 157 -9.06 7.31 -8.49
C PRO A 157 -9.90 6.26 -7.77
N ALA A 158 -10.05 6.43 -6.45
CA ALA A 158 -10.86 5.59 -5.58
C ALA A 158 -12.13 5.14 -6.31
N SER A 159 -12.30 3.82 -6.39
CA SER A 159 -13.24 3.13 -7.27
C SER A 159 -14.65 3.74 -7.20
N LYS A 160 -15.03 4.51 -8.21
CA LYS A 160 -16.44 4.67 -8.56
C LYS A 160 -16.89 3.36 -9.21
N LYS A 161 -17.48 2.49 -8.38
CA LYS A 161 -18.57 1.56 -8.73
C LYS A 161 -18.46 0.93 -10.12
N ARG A 162 -17.77 -0.22 -10.24
CA ARG A 162 -17.93 -1.14 -11.39
C ARG A 162 -17.89 -2.60 -10.94
N TYR A 163 -19.08 -3.13 -10.64
CA TYR A 163 -19.42 -4.49 -11.02
C TYR A 163 -20.78 -4.47 -11.72
N ALA A 164 -20.74 -4.12 -13.01
CA ALA A 164 -21.73 -4.62 -13.95
C ALA A 164 -21.13 -5.92 -14.51
N GLY A 165 -21.84 -7.02 -14.33
CA GLY A 165 -21.59 -8.26 -15.09
C GLY A 165 -20.83 -9.36 -14.36
N ARG A 166 -21.51 -10.09 -13.47
CA ARG A 166 -21.43 -11.56 -13.46
C ARG A 166 -22.84 -12.12 -13.40
N ILE A 167 -23.29 -12.55 -14.58
CA ILE A 167 -24.14 -13.71 -14.88
C ILE A 167 -24.92 -14.26 -13.69
N ALA A 168 -26.22 -13.97 -13.65
CA ALA A 168 -27.19 -14.70 -12.85
C ALA A 168 -27.34 -16.13 -13.42
N PRO A 169 -27.50 -17.17 -12.59
CA PRO A 169 -27.91 -18.48 -13.07
C PRO A 169 -29.32 -18.39 -13.68
N SER A 170 -29.44 -18.93 -14.88
CA SER A 170 -30.64 -19.06 -15.70
C SER A 170 -31.83 -19.65 -14.93
N SER A 171 -32.91 -18.88 -14.81
CA SER A 171 -34.26 -19.42 -14.60
C SER A 171 -34.73 -20.09 -15.89
N PRO A 172 -35.39 -21.26 -15.83
CA PRO A 172 -35.96 -21.90 -17.01
C PRO A 172 -37.22 -21.15 -17.47
N SER A 173 -37.24 -20.77 -18.75
CA SER A 173 -38.41 -20.30 -19.49
C SER A 173 -38.77 -21.36 -20.54
N MET A 174 -39.95 -21.96 -20.40
CA MET A 174 -40.71 -22.77 -21.37
C MET A 174 -42.06 -22.99 -20.70
N GLY A 175 -43.23 -22.65 -21.23
CA GLY A 175 -43.59 -22.13 -22.54
C GLY A 175 -45.06 -21.69 -22.52
N GLU A 176 -45.52 -21.24 -23.67
CA GLU A 176 -46.82 -20.62 -23.98
C GLU A 176 -48.08 -21.20 -23.32
N VAL A 177 -48.97 -20.25 -22.99
CA VAL A 177 -50.42 -20.46 -22.95
C VAL A 177 -51.00 -20.37 -24.38
N PRO A 178 -51.77 -21.35 -24.85
CA PRO A 178 -52.70 -21.13 -25.94
C PRO A 178 -54.12 -20.83 -25.43
N SER A 179 -54.72 -19.86 -26.10
CA SER A 179 -56.10 -19.39 -26.05
C SER A 179 -56.98 -20.17 -27.05
N ALA A 180 -58.31 -20.07 -26.87
CA ALA A 180 -59.45 -20.61 -27.65
C ALA A 180 -59.95 -22.00 -27.17
N SER A 181 -61.11 -22.13 -26.53
CA SER A 181 -62.50 -21.93 -26.98
C SER A 181 -63.03 -23.03 -27.92
N GLU A 182 -64.05 -23.72 -27.41
CA GLU A 182 -65.13 -24.46 -28.09
C GLU A 182 -65.00 -25.97 -28.38
N ALA A 183 -66.08 -26.63 -27.94
CA ALA A 183 -66.81 -27.74 -28.53
C ALA A 183 -66.46 -29.21 -28.17
N GLU A 184 -67.32 -29.74 -27.29
CA GLU A 184 -68.16 -30.94 -27.51
C GLU A 184 -67.51 -32.31 -27.80
N GLY A 185 -67.87 -33.31 -26.98
CA GLY A 185 -68.37 -34.57 -27.54
C GLY A 185 -67.70 -35.89 -27.12
N VAL A 186 -68.50 -36.70 -26.42
CA VAL A 186 -68.69 -38.17 -26.53
C VAL A 186 -67.62 -39.21 -26.08
N THR A 187 -67.91 -39.80 -24.91
CA THR A 187 -68.09 -41.24 -24.56
C THR A 187 -67.07 -42.34 -24.96
N ASN A 188 -66.52 -43.04 -23.94
CA ASN A 188 -66.68 -44.49 -23.60
C ASN A 188 -65.45 -44.99 -22.79
N LEU A 189 -65.58 -45.56 -21.57
CA LEU A 189 -66.03 -46.90 -21.14
C LEU A 189 -64.98 -48.02 -21.22
N SER A 190 -64.96 -48.85 -20.16
CA SER A 190 -64.27 -50.14 -19.94
C SER A 190 -62.83 -50.06 -19.39
N GLN A 191 -62.59 -50.38 -18.11
CA GLN A 191 -62.44 -51.72 -17.48
C GLN A 191 -61.09 -52.40 -17.78
N THR A 192 -60.29 -52.65 -16.73
CA THR A 192 -59.82 -54.00 -16.28
C THR A 192 -58.51 -53.89 -15.47
N VAL A 193 -58.61 -54.18 -14.17
CA VAL A 193 -57.59 -54.86 -13.33
C VAL A 193 -57.85 -56.37 -13.47
N PRO A 194 -56.88 -57.33 -13.35
CA PRO A 194 -56.07 -57.53 -12.13
C PRO A 194 -54.71 -58.28 -12.30
N GLY A 195 -54.04 -58.58 -11.19
CA GLY A 195 -53.08 -59.70 -11.03
C GLY A 195 -51.72 -59.26 -10.46
N ILE A 196 -51.48 -59.35 -9.14
CA ILE A 196 -50.95 -60.50 -8.38
C ILE A 196 -49.67 -61.10 -8.97
N GLY A 197 -48.61 -61.01 -8.16
CA GLY A 197 -47.36 -61.72 -8.36
C GLY A 197 -46.45 -61.56 -7.14
N ILE A 198 -46.57 -62.56 -6.24
CA ILE A 198 -45.62 -63.07 -5.22
C ILE A 198 -45.03 -62.12 -4.17
#